data_AF-X1P567-F1
#
_entry.id   AF-X1P567-F1
#
_cell.length_a   1.000
_cell.length_b   1.000
_cell.length_c   1.000
_cell.angle_alpha   90.00
_cell.angle_beta   90.00
_cell.angle_gamma   90.00
#
_symmetry.space_group_name_H-M   'P 1'
#
loop_
_entity.id
_entity.type
_entity.pdbx_description
1 polymer ?
#
loop_
_entity_poly.entity_id
_entity_poly.type
_entity_poly.pdbx_seq_one_letter_code
_entity_poly.pdbx_strand_id
1 'polypeptide(L)'
;RTTPGYKYSSKGYLDFYILKEGDAISIGDYLFKCIETPGHTPGHMCLYEPDKKIFISGDHILSDITPNISLFSNEENPLKEYLISLDKVYNFDFHTHVFPPQIKKNRNKYIDSDPCFAILYSKKDANLATADELIASMDKDGIDVSVIANIGWTTHELCVETNDYILESIARYPHRLIGFCSVQPNSYEAAIAEIERCAKEGIKGVGEMRPDMQLFDLMDKEAMEPLVEVVRKHELTLLIHASEPVGHDYPGKGSITPDILYP
;
A
#
# COMPACT_ATOMS: atom_id res chain seq x y z
N ARG A 1 -3.16 3.12 -47.14
CA ARG A 1 -2.85 2.10 -46.10
C ARG A 1 -1.40 2.33 -45.64
N THR A 2 -1.19 3.26 -44.71
CA THR A 2 0.15 3.74 -44.30
C THR A 2 0.20 4.03 -42.79
N THR A 3 -0.79 3.57 -42.02
CA THR A 3 -0.77 3.79 -40.58
C THR A 3 0.37 2.97 -39.96
N PRO A 4 1.08 3.51 -38.95
CA PRO A 4 2.15 2.79 -38.27
C PRO A 4 1.70 1.41 -37.76
N GLY A 5 0.47 1.32 -37.25
CA GLY A 5 -0.12 0.05 -36.80
C GLY A 5 -0.21 -1.02 -37.89
N TYR A 6 -0.42 -0.65 -39.16
CA TYR A 6 -0.39 -1.62 -40.28
C TYR A 6 1.03 -1.90 -40.78
N LYS A 7 1.91 -0.89 -40.76
CA LYS A 7 3.29 -1.02 -41.23
C LYS A 7 4.15 -1.91 -40.31
N TYR A 8 3.87 -1.87 -39.01
CA TYR A 8 4.63 -2.56 -37.97
C TYR A 8 3.81 -3.64 -37.26
N SER A 9 2.63 -4.02 -37.77
CA SER A 9 1.88 -5.16 -37.21
C SER A 9 2.68 -6.45 -37.38
N SER A 10 2.47 -7.39 -36.46
CA SER A 10 2.94 -8.76 -36.66
C SER A 10 2.41 -9.31 -37.99
N LYS A 11 3.25 -10.02 -38.75
CA LYS A 11 2.90 -10.55 -40.07
C LYS A 11 2.27 -11.94 -40.01
N GLY A 12 2.07 -12.49 -38.81
CA GLY A 12 1.51 -13.83 -38.58
C GLY A 12 0.18 -13.77 -37.83
N TYR A 13 -0.54 -14.88 -37.84
CA TYR A 13 -1.65 -15.07 -36.92
C TYR A 13 -1.09 -15.45 -35.55
N LEU A 14 -1.48 -14.68 -34.54
CA LEU A 14 -1.27 -15.05 -33.15
C LEU A 14 -2.47 -15.86 -32.72
N ASP A 15 -2.25 -17.06 -32.22
CA ASP A 15 -3.27 -17.77 -31.46
C ASP A 15 -3.44 -17.04 -30.13
N PHE A 16 -4.68 -16.63 -29.84
CA PHE A 16 -5.02 -15.96 -28.59
C PHE A 16 -6.21 -16.67 -27.94
N TYR A 17 -6.18 -16.70 -26.62
CA TYR A 17 -7.30 -17.14 -25.79
C TYR A 17 -7.93 -15.90 -25.18
N ILE A 18 -9.25 -15.77 -25.34
CA ILE A 18 -9.99 -14.68 -24.69
C ILE A 18 -10.28 -15.11 -23.26
N LEU A 19 -9.76 -14.34 -22.31
CA LEU A 19 -9.97 -14.52 -20.89
C LEU A 19 -11.21 -13.75 -20.44
N LYS A 20 -11.82 -14.24 -19.35
CA LYS A 20 -13.02 -13.71 -18.71
C LYS A 20 -12.85 -13.57 -17.21
N GLU A 21 -13.80 -12.88 -16.59
CA GLU A 21 -13.91 -12.76 -15.14
C GLU A 21 -13.80 -14.15 -14.48
N GLY A 22 -12.91 -14.27 -13.49
CA GLY A 22 -12.69 -15.50 -12.74
C GLY A 22 -11.79 -16.54 -13.41
N ASP A 23 -11.37 -16.33 -14.67
CA ASP A 23 -10.33 -17.16 -15.28
C ASP A 23 -9.01 -17.02 -14.51
N ALA A 24 -8.12 -18.00 -14.69
CA ALA A 24 -6.81 -17.98 -14.07
C ALA A 24 -5.70 -18.28 -15.09
N ILE A 25 -4.60 -17.54 -14.97
CA ILE A 25 -3.40 -17.72 -15.77
C ILE A 25 -2.30 -18.24 -14.86
N SER A 26 -1.84 -19.47 -15.11
CA SER A 26 -0.70 -20.06 -14.41
C SER A 26 0.57 -19.83 -15.21
N ILE A 27 1.56 -19.15 -14.61
CA ILE A 27 2.86 -18.90 -15.23
C ILE A 27 3.94 -19.11 -14.16
N GLY A 28 4.80 -20.11 -14.34
CA GLY A 28 5.80 -20.46 -13.33
C GLY A 28 5.12 -20.81 -12.01
N ASP A 29 5.46 -20.07 -10.95
CA ASP A 29 4.93 -20.16 -9.60
C ASP A 29 3.83 -19.13 -9.29
N TYR A 30 3.30 -18.43 -10.29
CA TYR A 30 2.23 -17.44 -10.15
C TYR A 30 0.88 -17.99 -10.63
N LEU A 31 -0.18 -17.68 -9.89
CA LEU A 31 -1.57 -17.93 -10.29
C LEU A 31 -2.36 -16.62 -10.34
N PHE A 32 -2.36 -15.98 -11.50
CA PHE A 32 -3.08 -14.72 -11.69
C PHE A 32 -4.56 -14.96 -11.96
N LYS A 33 -5.43 -14.43 -11.10
CA LYS A 33 -6.88 -14.37 -11.30
C LYS A 33 -7.23 -13.17 -12.16
N CYS A 34 -8.05 -13.40 -13.17
CA CYS A 34 -8.59 -12.39 -14.07
C CYS A 34 -9.79 -11.68 -13.42
N ILE A 35 -9.72 -10.36 -13.30
CA ILE A 35 -10.79 -9.51 -12.77
C ILE A 35 -11.20 -8.55 -13.88
N GLU A 36 -12.40 -8.70 -14.44
CA GLU A 36 -12.87 -7.79 -15.49
C GLU A 36 -13.20 -6.43 -14.87
N THR A 37 -12.56 -5.39 -15.39
CA THR A 37 -12.70 -4.01 -14.90
C THR A 37 -13.04 -3.05 -16.05
N PRO A 38 -14.18 -3.26 -16.75
CA PRO A 38 -14.60 -2.39 -17.85
C PRO A 38 -14.80 -0.94 -17.39
N GLY A 39 -14.58 -0.02 -18.31
CA GLY A 39 -14.72 1.43 -18.09
C GLY A 39 -13.72 2.25 -18.88
N HIS A 40 -12.42 2.00 -18.69
CA HIS A 40 -11.37 2.56 -19.54
C HIS A 40 -11.51 2.07 -20.99
N THR A 41 -11.68 0.75 -21.14
CA THR A 41 -12.13 0.07 -22.36
C THR A 41 -13.13 -1.03 -22.00
N PRO A 42 -14.00 -1.48 -22.93
CA PRO A 42 -14.97 -2.54 -22.64
C PRO A 42 -14.36 -3.89 -22.24
N GLY A 43 -13.11 -4.15 -22.65
CA GLY A 43 -12.38 -5.38 -22.37
C GLY A 43 -11.28 -5.23 -21.33
N HIS A 44 -11.24 -4.13 -20.57
CA HIS A 44 -10.19 -3.91 -19.58
C HIS A 44 -10.26 -4.96 -18.45
N MET A 45 -9.09 -5.41 -17.99
CA MET A 45 -8.94 -6.47 -17.01
C MET A 45 -7.76 -6.20 -16.09
N CYS A 46 -7.96 -6.37 -14.79
CA CYS A 46 -6.90 -6.43 -13.80
C CYS A 46 -6.50 -7.90 -13.56
N LEU A 47 -5.27 -8.11 -13.09
CA LEU A 47 -4.79 -9.43 -12.67
C LEU A 47 -4.42 -9.39 -11.19
N TYR A 48 -4.90 -10.36 -10.43
CA TYR A 48 -4.59 -10.49 -9.01
C TYR A 48 -3.95 -11.83 -8.71
N GLU A 49 -2.76 -11.80 -8.11
CA GLU A 49 -2.06 -12.97 -7.62
C GLU A 49 -2.19 -13.01 -6.08
N PRO A 50 -2.96 -13.96 -5.52
CA PRO A 50 -3.31 -13.92 -4.10
C PRO A 50 -2.17 -14.35 -3.17
N ASP A 51 -1.29 -15.26 -3.60
CA ASP A 51 -0.28 -15.86 -2.74
C ASP A 51 0.86 -14.86 -2.46
N LYS A 52 1.26 -14.12 -3.49
CA LYS A 52 2.28 -13.06 -3.47
C LYS A 52 1.69 -11.66 -3.35
N LYS A 53 0.36 -11.53 -3.34
CA LYS A 53 -0.39 -10.28 -3.17
C LYS A 53 -0.02 -9.21 -4.22
N ILE A 54 0.17 -9.63 -5.46
CA ILE A 54 0.48 -8.75 -6.58
C ILE A 54 -0.82 -8.37 -7.28
N PHE A 55 -1.08 -7.07 -7.42
CA PHE A 55 -2.21 -6.56 -8.20
C PHE A 55 -1.70 -5.75 -9.40
N ILE A 56 -2.03 -6.20 -10.60
CA ILE A 56 -1.74 -5.51 -11.85
C ILE A 56 -3.02 -4.78 -12.26
N SER A 57 -3.07 -3.47 -11.97
CA SER A 57 -4.25 -2.62 -12.18
C SER A 57 -4.45 -2.16 -13.62
N GLY A 58 -3.41 -2.16 -14.46
CA GLY A 58 -3.46 -1.57 -15.79
C GLY A 58 -3.87 -0.10 -15.73
N ASP A 59 -4.81 0.29 -16.59
CA ASP A 59 -5.38 1.65 -16.64
C ASP A 59 -6.60 1.82 -15.73
N HIS A 60 -6.85 0.89 -14.80
CA HIS A 60 -8.00 0.97 -13.87
C HIS A 60 -7.71 1.79 -12.62
N ILE A 61 -6.51 1.67 -12.05
CA ILE A 61 -6.02 2.48 -10.93
C ILE A 61 -4.65 3.03 -11.32
N LEU A 62 -4.55 4.35 -11.41
CA LEU A 62 -3.37 5.09 -11.85
C LEU A 62 -3.00 6.13 -10.78
N SER A 63 -1.70 6.29 -10.52
CA SER A 63 -1.17 7.20 -9.48
C SER A 63 -1.32 8.68 -9.87
N ASP A 64 -0.77 9.04 -11.03
CA ASP A 64 -0.50 10.45 -11.36
C ASP A 64 -1.55 11.06 -12.29
N ILE A 65 -2.34 10.21 -12.94
CA ILE A 65 -3.36 10.61 -13.89
C ILE A 65 -4.66 9.85 -13.62
N THR A 66 -5.76 10.42 -14.10
CA THR A 66 -7.06 9.73 -14.09
C THR A 66 -7.17 8.78 -15.30
N PRO A 67 -7.73 7.57 -15.14
CA PRO A 67 -8.12 6.73 -16.26
C PRO A 67 -8.98 7.49 -17.27
N ASN A 68 -8.67 7.33 -18.56
CA ASN A 68 -9.52 7.88 -19.62
C ASN A 68 -10.75 6.99 -19.81
N ILE A 69 -11.94 7.47 -19.43
CA ILE A 69 -13.20 6.75 -19.64
C ILE A 69 -13.78 7.16 -21.00
N SER A 70 -13.46 6.39 -22.03
CA SER A 70 -13.87 6.70 -23.40
C SER A 70 -15.27 6.17 -23.71
N LEU A 71 -16.08 6.99 -24.39
CA LEU A 71 -17.38 6.55 -24.90
C LEU A 71 -17.19 5.85 -26.25
N PHE A 72 -17.33 4.53 -26.27
CA PHE A 72 -17.16 3.71 -27.49
C PHE A 72 -18.46 3.56 -28.29
N SER A 73 -19.62 3.65 -27.63
CA SER A 73 -20.94 3.66 -28.26
C SER A 73 -21.92 4.56 -27.49
N ASN A 74 -22.96 5.07 -28.16
CA ASN A 74 -24.00 5.90 -27.52
C ASN A 74 -24.99 5.09 -26.67
N GLU A 75 -24.92 3.77 -26.70
CA GLU A 75 -25.81 2.86 -25.98
C GLU A 75 -25.20 2.36 -24.65
N GLU A 76 -23.92 2.63 -24.41
CA GLU A 76 -23.17 2.23 -23.23
C GLU A 76 -23.06 3.34 -22.18
N ASN A 77 -22.75 2.97 -20.94
CA ASN A 77 -22.40 3.92 -19.87
C ASN A 77 -21.05 3.53 -19.23
N PRO A 78 -19.93 3.84 -19.88
CA PRO A 78 -18.60 3.43 -19.43
C PRO A 78 -18.20 4.02 -18.08
N LEU A 79 -18.76 5.19 -17.70
CA LEU A 79 -18.53 5.78 -16.37
C LEU A 79 -19.20 4.94 -15.27
N LYS A 80 -20.44 4.49 -15.50
CA LYS A 80 -21.13 3.60 -14.56
C LYS A 80 -20.39 2.27 -14.43
N GLU A 81 -19.93 1.71 -15.54
CA GLU A 81 -19.14 0.48 -15.54
C GLU A 81 -17.81 0.64 -14.80
N TYR A 82 -17.10 1.75 -15.05
CA TYR A 82 -15.87 2.08 -14.35
C TYR A 82 -16.06 2.15 -12.82
N LEU A 83 -17.14 2.81 -12.35
CA LEU A 83 -17.44 2.90 -10.92
C LEU A 83 -17.75 1.53 -10.31
N ILE A 84 -18.54 0.69 -10.99
CA ILE A 84 -18.79 -0.70 -10.56
C ILE A 84 -17.49 -1.51 -10.53
N SER A 85 -16.61 -1.31 -11.51
CA SER A 85 -15.30 -1.95 -11.58
C SER A 85 -14.36 -1.47 -10.48
N LEU A 86 -14.45 -0.21 -10.07
CA LEU A 86 -13.74 0.31 -8.89
C LEU A 86 -14.22 -0.40 -7.63
N ASP A 87 -15.54 -0.55 -7.44
CA ASP A 87 -16.09 -1.27 -6.28
C ASP A 87 -15.57 -2.72 -6.19
N LYS A 88 -15.36 -3.40 -7.32
CA LYS A 88 -14.80 -4.78 -7.34
C LYS A 88 -13.41 -4.88 -6.71
N VAL A 89 -12.59 -3.85 -6.88
CA VAL A 89 -11.18 -3.84 -6.41
C VAL A 89 -11.01 -3.00 -5.14
N TYR A 90 -12.06 -2.28 -4.75
CA TYR A 90 -12.12 -1.42 -3.57
C TYR A 90 -11.91 -2.19 -2.27
N ASN A 91 -12.32 -3.46 -2.22
CA ASN A 91 -12.22 -4.31 -1.02
C ASN A 91 -10.78 -4.76 -0.68
N PHE A 92 -9.78 -4.33 -1.46
CA PHE A 92 -8.37 -4.51 -1.14
C PHE A 92 -7.81 -3.24 -0.50
N ASP A 93 -7.91 -3.13 0.82
CA ASP A 93 -7.31 -2.02 1.57
C ASP A 93 -5.86 -2.34 1.94
N PHE A 94 -4.91 -1.61 1.34
CA PHE A 94 -3.48 -1.85 1.49
C PHE A 94 -2.78 -0.88 2.46
N HIS A 95 -3.48 0.09 3.06
CA HIS A 95 -2.82 1.08 3.92
C HIS A 95 -3.76 1.68 4.96
N THR A 96 -3.73 1.13 6.18
CA THR A 96 -4.41 1.72 7.34
C THR A 96 -3.46 1.96 8.49
N HIS A 97 -3.72 3.02 9.25
CA HIS A 97 -3.02 3.28 10.50
C HIS A 97 -3.90 2.91 11.69
N VAL A 98 -3.40 2.02 12.55
CA VAL A 98 -4.00 1.70 13.83
C VAL A 98 -3.11 2.14 14.97
N PHE A 99 -3.73 2.57 16.06
CA PHE A 99 -3.03 3.09 17.23
C PHE A 99 -3.38 2.28 18.48
N PRO A 100 -2.39 2.01 19.35
CA PRO A 100 -2.66 1.47 20.66
C PRO A 100 -3.68 2.34 21.43
N PRO A 101 -4.63 1.76 22.18
CA PRO A 101 -5.62 2.52 22.94
C PRO A 101 -5.01 3.59 23.86
N GLN A 102 -3.81 3.36 24.40
CA GLN A 102 -3.11 4.33 25.24
C GLN A 102 -2.66 5.59 24.47
N ILE A 103 -2.35 5.50 23.18
CA ILE A 103 -2.01 6.66 22.35
C ILE A 103 -3.24 7.54 22.16
N LYS A 104 -4.40 6.92 21.86
CA LYS A 104 -5.68 7.61 21.75
C LYS A 104 -6.06 8.31 23.07
N LYS A 105 -5.88 7.62 24.21
CA LYS A 105 -6.17 8.16 25.55
C LYS A 105 -5.23 9.31 25.95
N ASN A 106 -3.95 9.22 25.59
CA ASN A 106 -2.91 10.17 26.00
C ASN A 106 -2.42 11.03 24.83
N ARG A 107 -3.29 11.36 23.88
CA ARG A 107 -2.96 12.03 22.60
C ARG A 107 -1.97 13.20 22.75
N ASN A 108 -2.19 14.09 23.71
CA ASN A 108 -1.33 15.26 23.92
C ASN A 108 0.12 14.87 24.25
N LYS A 109 0.33 13.81 25.04
CA LYS A 109 1.68 13.31 25.35
C LYS A 109 2.44 12.95 24.07
N TYR A 110 1.77 12.29 23.13
CA TYR A 110 2.39 11.84 21.88
C TYR A 110 2.56 12.98 20.87
N ILE A 111 1.66 13.98 20.88
CA ILE A 111 1.85 15.24 20.14
C ILE A 111 3.12 15.95 20.63
N ASP A 112 3.33 16.01 21.94
CA ASP A 112 4.50 16.70 22.51
C ASP A 112 5.80 15.90 22.30
N SER A 113 5.72 14.58 22.10
CA SER A 113 6.90 13.71 22.04
C SER A 113 7.37 13.35 20.63
N ASP A 114 6.50 13.40 19.61
CA ASP A 114 6.84 12.99 18.25
C ASP A 114 6.31 13.98 17.20
N PRO A 115 7.20 14.58 16.37
CA PRO A 115 6.80 15.60 15.40
C PRO A 115 5.95 15.05 14.26
N CYS A 116 6.15 13.79 13.84
CA CYS A 116 5.34 13.16 12.81
C CYS A 116 3.89 13.02 13.29
N PHE A 117 3.72 12.52 14.52
CA PHE A 117 2.41 12.41 15.16
C PHE A 117 1.77 13.79 15.39
N ALA A 118 2.54 14.80 15.81
CA ALA A 118 2.05 16.16 15.98
C ALA A 118 1.50 16.75 14.67
N ILE A 119 2.21 16.56 13.56
CA ILE A 119 1.80 17.07 12.25
C ILE A 119 0.50 16.40 11.79
N LEU A 120 0.41 15.07 11.91
CA LEU A 120 -0.72 14.28 11.40
C LEU A 120 -1.95 14.34 12.32
N TYR A 121 -1.75 14.40 13.64
CA TYR A 121 -2.80 14.16 14.63
C TYR A 121 -2.93 15.26 15.69
N SER A 122 -2.40 16.47 15.50
CA SER A 122 -2.66 17.59 16.43
C SER A 122 -4.11 18.12 16.39
N LYS A 123 -4.77 18.03 15.22
CA LYS A 123 -6.17 18.49 15.09
C LYS A 123 -7.12 17.57 15.84
N LYS A 124 -8.05 18.15 16.62
CA LYS A 124 -8.96 17.37 17.50
C LYS A 124 -9.85 16.39 16.75
N ASP A 125 -10.20 16.68 15.51
CA ASP A 125 -11.01 15.87 14.61
C ASP A 125 -10.21 14.81 13.85
N ALA A 126 -8.87 14.84 13.88
CA ALA A 126 -8.08 13.78 13.27
C ALA A 126 -8.33 12.47 14.03
N ASN A 127 -8.73 11.43 13.29
CA ASN A 127 -9.17 10.17 13.86
C ASN A 127 -7.97 9.28 14.23
N LEU A 128 -8.06 8.63 15.38
CA LEU A 128 -7.12 7.61 15.84
C LEU A 128 -7.93 6.33 16.02
N ALA A 129 -7.80 5.39 15.09
CA ALA A 129 -8.52 4.12 15.12
C ALA A 129 -7.70 3.06 15.88
N THR A 130 -8.36 2.26 16.72
CA THR A 130 -7.80 1.01 17.23
C THR A 130 -8.04 -0.12 16.22
N ALA A 131 -7.36 -1.26 16.38
CA ALA A 131 -7.62 -2.44 15.55
C ALA A 131 -9.08 -2.91 15.64
N ASP A 132 -9.73 -2.81 16.80
CA ASP A 132 -11.13 -3.21 16.98
C ASP A 132 -12.09 -2.27 16.24
N GLU A 133 -11.80 -0.97 16.28
CA GLU A 133 -12.57 0.03 15.54
C GLU A 133 -12.38 -0.14 14.03
N LEU A 134 -11.17 -0.49 13.58
CA LEU A 134 -10.91 -0.83 12.18
C LEU A 134 -11.69 -2.08 11.76
N ILE A 135 -11.63 -3.17 12.54
CA ILE A 135 -12.40 -4.40 12.26
C ILE A 135 -13.90 -4.11 12.18
N ALA A 136 -14.44 -3.32 13.11
CA ALA A 136 -15.84 -2.93 13.07
C ALA A 136 -16.20 -2.11 11.80
N SER A 137 -15.29 -1.24 11.34
CA SER A 137 -15.46 -0.53 10.07
C SER A 137 -15.39 -1.48 8.88
N MET A 138 -14.40 -2.38 8.87
CA MET A 138 -14.24 -3.41 7.83
C MET A 138 -15.49 -4.28 7.70
N ASP A 139 -16.07 -4.73 8.83
CA ASP A 139 -17.29 -5.54 8.83
C ASP A 139 -18.51 -4.76 8.30
N LYS A 140 -18.61 -3.47 8.64
CA LYS A 140 -19.68 -2.61 8.15
C LYS A 140 -19.58 -2.37 6.65
N ASP A 141 -18.37 -2.21 6.13
CA ASP A 141 -18.12 -1.79 4.74
C ASP A 141 -17.76 -2.97 3.82
N GLY A 142 -17.70 -4.21 4.35
CA GLY A 142 -17.47 -5.43 3.56
C GLY A 142 -16.00 -5.68 3.18
N ILE A 143 -15.05 -5.18 3.97
CA ILE A 143 -13.61 -5.36 3.74
C ILE A 143 -13.13 -6.66 4.41
N ASP A 144 -12.65 -7.60 3.61
CA ASP A 144 -12.20 -8.90 4.11
C ASP A 144 -10.82 -8.85 4.77
N VAL A 145 -9.88 -8.09 4.22
CA VAL A 145 -8.50 -8.01 4.73
C VAL A 145 -7.98 -6.59 4.62
N SER A 146 -7.25 -6.12 5.63
CA SER A 146 -6.56 -4.83 5.62
C SER A 146 -5.10 -4.97 6.06
N VAL A 147 -4.21 -4.18 5.46
CA VAL A 147 -2.84 -4.01 5.94
C VAL A 147 -2.82 -2.90 6.99
N ILE A 148 -2.38 -3.24 8.20
CA ILE A 148 -2.18 -2.29 9.29
C ILE A 148 -0.71 -1.91 9.39
N ALA A 149 -0.45 -0.60 9.37
CA ALA A 149 0.88 -0.04 9.45
C ALA A 149 0.96 1.01 10.56
N ASN A 150 2.13 1.11 11.17
CA ASN A 150 2.47 2.26 11.97
C ASN A 150 2.71 3.49 11.08
N ILE A 151 2.66 4.68 11.68
CA ILE A 151 3.21 5.88 11.04
C ILE A 151 4.73 5.88 11.15
N GLY A 152 5.40 6.77 10.40
CA GLY A 152 6.85 6.95 10.47
C GLY A 152 7.30 7.62 11.78
N TRP A 153 7.31 6.86 12.88
CA TRP A 153 7.74 7.31 14.20
C TRP A 153 9.22 7.72 14.19
N THR A 154 9.54 8.81 14.88
CA THR A 154 10.89 9.40 14.85
C THR A 154 11.86 8.80 15.86
N THR A 155 11.38 7.97 16.80
CA THR A 155 12.22 7.30 17.79
C THR A 155 12.07 5.79 17.73
N HIS A 156 13.13 5.07 18.11
CA HIS A 156 13.12 3.62 18.15
C HIS A 156 12.14 3.09 19.20
N GLU A 157 12.07 3.74 20.37
CA GLU A 157 11.21 3.32 21.48
C GLU A 157 9.74 3.37 21.09
N LEU A 158 9.31 4.40 20.35
CA LEU A 158 7.93 4.49 19.84
C LEU A 158 7.67 3.45 18.75
N CYS A 159 8.66 3.18 17.89
CA CYS A 159 8.56 2.08 16.93
C CYS A 159 8.29 0.75 17.66
N VAL A 160 9.10 0.40 18.66
CA VAL A 160 8.94 -0.84 19.43
C VAL A 160 7.60 -0.90 20.16
N GLU A 161 7.23 0.18 20.89
CA GLU A 161 5.95 0.27 21.63
C GLU A 161 4.76 0.03 20.70
N THR A 162 4.78 0.61 19.51
CA THR A 162 3.65 0.53 18.57
C THR A 162 3.69 -0.74 17.72
N ASN A 163 4.86 -1.31 17.47
CA ASN A 163 5.00 -2.63 16.87
C ASN A 163 4.40 -3.72 17.76
N ASP A 164 4.56 -3.63 19.08
CA ASP A 164 3.92 -4.58 20.00
C ASP A 164 2.39 -4.60 19.80
N TYR A 165 1.79 -3.44 19.52
CA TYR A 165 0.36 -3.36 19.22
C TYR A 165 0.00 -3.91 17.84
N ILE A 166 0.83 -3.71 16.82
CA ILE A 166 0.64 -4.34 15.50
C ILE A 166 0.68 -5.86 15.63
N LEU A 167 1.69 -6.40 16.33
CA LEU A 167 1.85 -7.84 16.58
C LEU A 167 0.67 -8.42 17.36
N GLU A 168 0.23 -7.71 18.40
CA GLU A 168 -0.97 -8.06 19.18
C GLU A 168 -2.23 -8.09 18.31
N SER A 169 -2.40 -7.09 17.44
CA SER A 169 -3.56 -6.95 16.56
C SER A 169 -3.63 -8.07 15.51
N ILE A 170 -2.51 -8.40 14.85
CA ILE A 170 -2.49 -9.50 13.87
C ILE A 170 -2.67 -10.88 14.54
N ALA A 171 -2.20 -11.04 15.79
CA ALA A 171 -2.44 -12.27 16.54
C ALA A 171 -3.91 -12.45 16.90
N ARG A 172 -4.63 -11.36 17.20
CA ARG A 172 -6.09 -11.39 17.45
C ARG A 172 -6.91 -11.58 16.19
N TYR A 173 -6.46 -11.05 15.05
CA TYR A 173 -7.20 -11.07 13.78
C TYR A 173 -6.37 -11.65 12.62
N PRO A 174 -5.86 -12.90 12.72
CA PRO A 174 -4.83 -13.44 11.82
C PRO A 174 -5.28 -13.65 10.37
N HIS A 175 -6.59 -13.67 10.11
CA HIS A 175 -7.16 -13.80 8.77
C HIS A 175 -7.73 -12.50 8.20
N ARG A 176 -7.68 -11.41 8.98
CA ARG A 176 -8.28 -10.11 8.61
C ARG A 176 -7.23 -9.00 8.56
N LEU A 177 -6.16 -9.08 9.36
CA LEU A 177 -5.14 -8.04 9.44
C LEU A 177 -3.77 -8.58 9.03
N ILE A 178 -3.07 -7.82 8.18
CA ILE A 178 -1.68 -8.05 7.81
C ILE A 178 -0.84 -6.94 8.42
N GLY A 179 0.17 -7.29 9.21
CA GLY A 179 0.95 -6.32 9.98
C GLY A 179 2.19 -5.85 9.25
N PHE A 180 2.42 -4.53 9.26
CA PHE A 180 3.68 -3.90 8.89
C PHE A 180 4.28 -3.24 10.14
N CYS A 181 5.54 -3.56 10.46
CA CYS A 181 6.24 -2.94 11.57
C CYS A 181 6.90 -1.63 11.14
N SER A 182 7.04 -0.67 12.06
CA SER A 182 7.85 0.53 11.84
C SER A 182 9.22 0.36 12.49
N VAL A 183 10.23 0.99 11.92
CA VAL A 183 11.54 1.16 12.53
C VAL A 183 12.04 2.57 12.29
N GLN A 184 13.01 2.99 13.11
CA GLN A 184 13.77 4.22 12.90
C GLN A 184 15.14 3.84 12.29
N PRO A 185 15.36 4.02 10.98
CA PRO A 185 16.59 3.57 10.30
C PRO A 185 17.89 4.05 10.94
N ASN A 186 17.89 5.28 11.49
CA ASN A 186 19.05 5.86 12.18
C ASN A 186 19.37 5.21 13.54
N SER A 187 18.60 4.19 13.95
CA SER A 187 18.91 3.36 15.13
C SER A 187 19.75 2.13 14.76
N TYR A 188 20.15 1.99 13.50
CA TYR A 188 21.08 0.99 12.97
C TYR A 188 20.77 -0.43 13.48
N GLU A 189 21.68 -1.05 14.25
CA GLU A 189 21.53 -2.41 14.78
C GLU A 189 20.21 -2.64 15.51
N ALA A 190 19.70 -1.63 16.24
CA ALA A 190 18.43 -1.74 16.94
C ALA A 190 17.24 -1.82 15.97
N ALA A 191 17.28 -1.08 14.86
CA ALA A 191 16.27 -1.18 13.81
C ALA A 191 16.28 -2.58 13.16
N ILE A 192 17.47 -3.11 12.87
CA ILE A 192 17.62 -4.46 12.30
C ILE A 192 17.10 -5.54 13.25
N ALA A 193 17.45 -5.45 14.53
CA ALA A 193 16.99 -6.37 15.57
C ALA A 193 15.45 -6.33 15.71
N GLU A 194 14.85 -5.16 15.55
CA GLU A 194 13.40 -5.01 15.62
C GLU A 194 12.68 -5.59 14.39
N ILE A 195 13.23 -5.43 13.18
CA ILE A 195 12.71 -6.12 11.99
C ILE A 195 12.77 -7.64 12.20
N GLU A 196 13.90 -8.17 12.66
CA GLU A 196 14.08 -9.60 12.97
C GLU A 196 13.08 -10.09 14.02
N ARG A 197 12.79 -9.30 15.05
CA ARG A 197 11.80 -9.63 16.09
C ARG A 197 10.40 -9.70 15.49
N CYS A 198 9.97 -8.65 14.79
CA CYS A 198 8.64 -8.59 14.20
C CYS A 198 8.45 -9.67 13.12
N ALA A 199 9.48 -9.97 12.32
CA ALA A 199 9.44 -11.01 11.29
C ALA A 199 9.14 -12.40 11.88
N LYS A 200 9.77 -12.73 13.01
CA LYS A 200 9.51 -14.00 13.74
C LYS A 200 8.08 -14.10 14.25
N GLU A 201 7.46 -12.97 14.57
CA GLU A 201 6.08 -12.87 15.06
C GLU A 201 5.05 -12.70 13.93
N GLY A 202 5.47 -12.73 12.66
CA GLY A 202 4.58 -12.94 11.52
C GLY A 202 4.15 -11.69 10.74
N ILE A 203 4.81 -10.54 10.94
CA ILE A 203 4.61 -9.38 10.04
C ILE A 203 4.94 -9.72 8.58
N LYS A 204 4.42 -8.92 7.65
CA LYS A 204 4.63 -9.08 6.20
C LYS A 204 5.27 -7.88 5.53
N GLY A 205 5.55 -6.82 6.27
CA GLY A 205 6.30 -5.69 5.75
C GLY A 205 6.87 -4.78 6.81
N VAL A 206 7.70 -3.84 6.35
CA VAL A 206 8.32 -2.78 7.15
C VAL A 206 7.91 -1.45 6.57
N GLY A 207 7.37 -0.57 7.41
CA GLY A 207 6.84 0.73 7.07
C GLY A 207 5.48 1.00 7.74
N GLU A 208 4.89 2.16 7.55
CA GLU A 208 5.30 3.20 6.61
C GLU A 208 6.57 3.96 7.06
N MET A 209 7.60 3.97 6.22
CA MET A 209 8.79 4.79 6.47
C MET A 209 8.66 6.16 5.82
N ARG A 210 9.11 7.19 6.54
CA ARG A 210 9.03 8.60 6.14
C ARG A 210 10.41 9.26 6.22
N PRO A 211 11.23 9.23 5.15
CA PRO A 211 12.59 9.79 5.19
C PRO A 211 12.64 11.26 5.63
N ASP A 212 11.65 12.06 5.21
CA ASP A 212 11.47 13.46 5.59
C ASP A 212 11.23 13.67 7.09
N MET A 213 10.41 12.81 7.71
CA MET A 213 10.05 12.94 9.13
C MET A 213 11.02 12.21 10.06
N GLN A 214 11.52 11.06 9.63
CA GLN A 214 12.44 10.21 10.38
C GLN A 214 13.91 10.63 10.19
N LEU A 215 14.16 11.61 9.32
CA LEU A 215 15.45 12.27 9.09
C LEU A 215 16.55 11.30 8.62
N PHE A 216 16.23 10.42 7.68
CA PHE A 216 17.20 9.53 7.05
C PHE A 216 17.22 9.71 5.53
N ASP A 217 18.36 9.38 4.92
CA ASP A 217 18.51 9.37 3.46
C ASP A 217 18.34 7.95 2.95
N LEU A 218 17.47 7.75 1.95
CA LEU A 218 17.28 6.46 1.30
C LEU A 218 18.54 5.97 0.58
N MET A 219 19.43 6.90 0.20
CA MET A 219 20.70 6.61 -0.45
C MET A 219 21.86 6.43 0.54
N ASP A 220 21.62 6.62 1.85
CA ASP A 220 22.61 6.31 2.88
C ASP A 220 22.77 4.79 3.00
N LYS A 221 23.83 4.29 2.37
CA LYS A 221 24.17 2.88 2.36
C LYS A 221 24.43 2.33 3.77
N GLU A 222 24.95 3.13 4.69
CA GLU A 222 25.28 2.68 6.04
C GLU A 222 24.01 2.31 6.82
N ALA A 223 22.95 3.12 6.70
CA ALA A 223 21.66 2.84 7.32
C ALA A 223 20.82 1.84 6.49
N MET A 224 20.76 2.00 5.17
CA MET A 224 19.78 1.32 4.33
C MET A 224 20.23 -0.04 3.81
N GLU A 225 21.52 -0.30 3.53
CA GLU A 225 21.95 -1.62 3.04
C GLU A 225 21.63 -2.74 4.04
N PRO A 226 21.98 -2.62 5.34
CA PRO A 226 21.64 -3.66 6.32
C PRO A 226 20.14 -3.85 6.49
N LEU A 227 19.37 -2.75 6.40
CA LEU A 227 17.91 -2.76 6.51
C LEU A 227 17.27 -3.50 5.34
N VAL A 228 17.67 -3.20 4.11
CA VAL A 228 17.17 -3.89 2.91
C VAL A 228 17.60 -5.35 2.91
N GLU A 229 18.81 -5.67 3.38
CA GLU A 229 19.26 -7.06 3.50
C GLU A 229 18.39 -7.88 4.45
N VAL A 230 18.02 -7.36 5.62
CA VAL A 230 17.14 -8.06 6.56
C VAL A 230 15.71 -8.17 6.03
N VAL A 231 15.19 -7.13 5.39
CA VAL A 231 13.87 -7.16 4.72
C VAL A 231 13.83 -8.24 3.66
N ARG A 232 14.85 -8.32 2.79
CA ARG A 232 14.97 -9.33 1.75
C ARG A 232 15.16 -10.73 2.33
N LYS A 233 15.96 -10.88 3.38
CA LYS A 233 16.20 -12.16 4.07
C LYS A 233 14.90 -12.79 4.58
N HIS A 234 13.97 -11.98 5.07
CA HIS A 234 12.67 -12.41 5.60
C HIS A 234 11.52 -12.31 4.60
N GLU A 235 11.82 -12.02 3.33
CA GLU A 235 10.82 -11.89 2.26
C GLU A 235 9.71 -10.88 2.60
N LEU A 236 10.10 -9.78 3.24
CA LEU A 236 9.19 -8.71 3.67
C LEU A 236 9.03 -7.64 2.59
N THR A 237 7.86 -7.00 2.55
CA THR A 237 7.62 -5.81 1.72
C THR A 237 8.13 -4.55 2.42
N LEU A 238 8.80 -3.66 1.68
CA LEU A 238 9.18 -2.34 2.18
C LEU A 238 8.17 -1.29 1.72
N LEU A 239 7.59 -0.53 2.65
CA LEU A 239 6.66 0.55 2.39
C LEU A 239 7.31 1.90 2.74
N ILE A 240 7.45 2.76 1.74
CA ILE A 240 8.02 4.10 1.88
C ILE A 240 6.94 5.11 1.45
N HIS A 241 6.67 6.08 2.31
CA HIS A 241 5.79 7.20 2.00
C HIS A 241 6.43 8.06 0.90
N ALA A 242 5.66 8.37 -0.14
CA ALA A 242 5.96 9.44 -1.08
C ALA A 242 4.76 10.39 -1.16
N SER A 243 5.05 11.67 -1.37
CA SER A 243 4.08 12.70 -1.67
C SER A 243 4.16 13.10 -3.13
N GLU A 244 3.04 13.52 -3.66
CA GLU A 244 2.95 14.04 -5.01
C GLU A 244 3.67 15.41 -5.12
N PRO A 245 4.45 15.67 -6.19
CA PRO A 245 5.26 16.89 -6.33
C PRO A 245 4.42 18.14 -6.67
N VAL A 246 3.13 17.96 -6.98
CA VAL A 246 2.22 19.01 -7.46
C VAL A 246 0.98 19.12 -6.56
N GLY A 247 0.14 20.14 -6.71
CA GLY A 247 -1.08 20.29 -5.93
C GLY A 247 -0.94 21.18 -4.69
N HIS A 248 -1.99 21.22 -3.86
CA HIS A 248 -2.07 22.13 -2.71
C HIS A 248 -1.29 21.58 -1.51
N ASP A 249 -0.77 22.48 -0.67
CA ASP A 249 -0.10 22.11 0.56
C ASP A 249 -1.11 21.67 1.65
N TYR A 250 -0.80 20.58 2.33
CA TYR A 250 -1.58 20.08 3.47
C TYR A 250 -0.67 19.51 4.57
N PRO A 251 -1.12 19.47 5.83
CA PRO A 251 -0.35 18.88 6.92
C PRO A 251 -0.02 17.41 6.65
N GLY A 252 1.27 17.07 6.67
CA GLY A 252 1.74 15.72 6.39
C GLY A 252 2.27 15.50 4.97
N LYS A 253 2.08 16.45 4.04
CA LYS A 253 2.75 16.43 2.73
C LYS A 253 4.27 16.45 2.92
N GLY A 254 4.94 15.40 2.47
CA GLY A 254 6.37 15.22 2.61
C GLY A 254 7.17 15.77 1.42
N SER A 255 8.49 15.83 1.59
CA SER A 255 9.43 16.23 0.53
C SER A 255 9.93 15.06 -0.31
N ILE A 256 9.51 13.82 0.01
CA ILE A 256 9.91 12.62 -0.72
C ILE A 256 8.93 12.42 -1.87
N THR A 257 9.40 12.62 -3.09
CA THR A 257 8.60 12.51 -4.32
C THR A 257 9.01 11.26 -5.11
N PRO A 258 8.18 10.78 -6.05
CA PRO A 258 8.48 9.58 -6.83
C PRO A 258 9.84 9.60 -7.53
N ASP A 259 10.33 10.75 -7.97
CA ASP A 259 11.66 10.92 -8.61
C ASP A 259 12.83 10.66 -7.66
N ILE A 260 12.63 10.76 -6.35
CA ILE A 260 13.64 10.39 -5.33
C ILE A 260 13.65 8.87 -5.12
N LEU A 261 12.50 8.21 -5.23
CA LEU A 261 12.36 6.76 -5.08
C LEU A 261 12.77 5.98 -6.34
N TYR A 262 12.57 6.59 -7.51
CA TYR A 262 12.85 6.02 -8.83
C TYR A 262 13.77 6.96 -9.64
N PRO A 263 15.05 7.10 -9.26
CA PRO A 263 16.00 7.97 -9.94
C PRO A 263 16.36 7.53 -11.37
#